data_AF-A0A7S2W899-F1
#
_entry.id   AF-A0A7S2W899-F1
#
_cell.length_a   1.000
_cell.length_b   1.000
_cell.length_c   1.000
_cell.angle_alpha   90.00
_cell.angle_beta   90.00
_cell.angle_gamma   90.00
#
_symmetry.space_group_name_H-M   'P 1'
#
loop_
_entity.id
_entity.type
_entity.pdbx_description
1 polymer ?
#
loop_
_entity_poly.entity_id
_entity_poly.type
_entity_poly.pdbx_seq_one_letter_code
_entity_poly.pdbx_strand_id
1 'polypeptide(L)'
;DDYVMNESLDICAYFDDNERFGPTGVIKPATGREDIKKWQKSVQTSMRMLTRPRYMKTALPEFMQQDGKDAFVKNHQMPPYEKADWKSDDLTMEQRWGFYEEALTKTEEHVEVLSKALQELEGMIYCEDYCSEGGFSYD
;
A
#
# COMPACT_ATOMS: atom_id res chain seq x y z
N ASP A 1 13.68 7.41 26.89
CA ASP A 1 12.65 8.14 26.13
C ASP A 1 11.57 7.17 25.70
N ASP A 2 10.48 7.09 26.47
CA ASP A 2 9.31 6.25 26.16
C ASP A 2 8.38 6.98 25.18
N TYR A 3 8.96 7.49 24.09
CA TYR A 3 8.24 8.30 23.11
C TYR A 3 7.70 7.39 22.01
N VAL A 4 6.37 7.31 21.91
CA VAL A 4 5.66 6.53 20.88
C VAL A 4 5.07 7.49 19.87
N MET A 5 5.44 7.32 18.61
CA MET A 5 4.94 8.11 17.48
C MET A 5 4.17 7.21 16.51
N ASN A 6 3.05 7.73 15.99
CA ASN A 6 2.28 7.14 14.91
C ASN A 6 2.48 7.98 13.64
N GLU A 7 2.04 7.47 12.48
CA GLU A 7 2.24 8.07 11.13
C GLU A 7 3.68 7.95 10.59
N SER A 8 3.84 7.27 9.46
CA SER A 8 5.16 6.95 8.91
C SER A 8 5.95 8.18 8.47
N LEU A 9 5.28 9.21 7.96
CA LEU A 9 5.95 10.44 7.49
C LEU A 9 6.42 11.31 8.66
N ASP A 10 5.66 11.37 9.76
CA ASP A 10 6.08 12.05 10.98
C ASP A 10 7.29 11.34 11.61
N ILE A 11 7.30 10.00 11.56
CA ILE A 11 8.47 9.21 11.97
C ILE A 11 9.67 9.56 11.10
N CYS A 12 9.55 9.55 9.77
CA CYS A 12 10.64 9.95 8.89
C CYS A 12 11.17 11.35 9.21
N ALA A 13 10.28 12.33 9.40
CA ALA A 13 10.66 13.69 9.76
C ALA A 13 11.39 13.76 11.12
N TYR A 14 10.90 13.04 12.13
CA TYR A 14 11.57 12.97 13.43
C TYR A 14 13.00 12.44 13.33
N PHE A 15 13.25 11.45 12.49
CA PHE A 15 14.61 10.93 12.27
C PHE A 15 15.47 11.89 11.45
N ASP A 16 14.92 12.49 10.38
CA ASP A 16 15.64 13.43 9.51
C ASP A 16 15.92 14.78 10.18
N ASP A 17 15.18 15.15 11.23
CA ASP A 17 15.40 16.38 12.00
C ASP A 17 16.31 16.18 13.21
N ASN A 18 16.76 14.95 13.49
CA ASN A 18 17.46 14.60 14.71
C ASN A 18 18.91 14.12 14.44
N GLU A 19 19.87 15.01 14.73
CA GLU A 19 21.31 14.79 14.55
C GLU A 19 21.86 13.52 15.24
N ARG A 20 21.13 12.99 16.23
CA ARG A 20 21.48 11.72 16.88
C ARG A 20 21.50 10.54 15.91
N PHE A 21 20.66 10.57 14.89
CA PHE A 21 20.46 9.45 13.97
C PHE A 21 21.20 9.61 12.63
N GLY A 22 21.82 10.77 12.39
CA GLY A 22 22.58 11.03 11.18
C GLY A 22 22.58 12.52 10.80
N PRO A 23 23.06 12.85 9.60
CA PRO A 23 22.89 14.19 9.04
C PRO A 23 21.40 14.55 8.95
N THR A 24 21.08 15.81 9.21
CA THR A 24 19.69 16.29 9.18
C THR A 24 19.31 16.97 7.87
N GLY A 25 18.02 16.99 7.56
CA GLY A 25 17.50 17.63 6.35
C GLY A 25 18.01 16.97 5.07
N VAL A 26 18.21 15.65 5.13
CA VAL A 26 18.62 14.83 3.98
C VAL A 26 17.44 14.59 3.05
N ILE A 27 16.22 14.47 3.61
CA ILE A 27 14.99 14.23 2.84
C ILE A 27 14.40 15.58 2.43
N LYS A 28 14.32 15.82 1.12
CA LYS A 28 13.80 17.09 0.59
C LYS A 28 12.26 17.16 0.70
N PRO A 29 11.68 18.37 0.77
CA PRO A 29 10.23 18.55 0.73
C PRO A 29 9.60 17.87 -0.49
N ALA A 30 8.38 17.35 -0.33
CA ALA A 30 7.62 16.81 -1.46
C ALA A 30 7.46 17.87 -2.56
N THR A 31 7.70 17.49 -3.80
CA THR A 31 7.61 18.39 -4.96
C THR A 31 6.17 18.57 -5.43
N GLY A 32 5.24 17.71 -5.01
CA GLY A 32 3.82 17.84 -5.32
C GLY A 32 3.44 17.21 -6.67
N ARG A 33 4.11 16.12 -7.05
CA ARG A 33 3.86 15.35 -8.29
C ARG A 33 2.46 14.73 -8.33
N GLU A 34 1.48 15.52 -8.79
CA GLU A 34 0.08 15.08 -8.91
C GLU A 34 -0.11 13.99 -9.97
N ASP A 35 0.78 13.89 -10.95
CA ASP A 35 0.83 12.80 -11.92
C ASP A 35 1.17 11.46 -11.27
N ILE A 36 2.20 11.39 -10.44
CA ILE A 36 2.56 10.19 -9.67
C ILE A 36 1.42 9.79 -8.72
N LYS A 37 0.82 10.75 -8.02
CA LYS A 37 -0.34 10.49 -7.15
C LYS A 37 -1.53 9.93 -7.93
N LYS A 38 -1.79 10.43 -9.14
CA LYS A 38 -2.86 9.91 -10.02
C LYS A 38 -2.53 8.49 -10.49
N TRP A 39 -1.28 8.21 -10.85
CA TRP A 39 -0.83 6.87 -11.21
C TRP A 39 -1.00 5.88 -10.06
N GLN A 40 -0.58 6.24 -8.84
CA GLN A 40 -0.78 5.39 -7.65
C GLN A 40 -2.26 5.07 -7.41
N LYS A 41 -3.15 6.06 -7.64
CA LYS A 41 -4.61 5.86 -7.54
C LYS A 41 -5.15 4.95 -8.64
N SER A 42 -4.64 5.04 -9.87
CA SER A 42 -5.13 4.23 -10.99
C SER A 42 -4.83 2.74 -10.80
N VAL A 43 -3.68 2.38 -10.22
CA VAL A 43 -3.28 0.99 -9.98
C VAL A 43 -3.80 0.39 -8.68
N GLN A 44 -4.39 1.22 -7.80
CA GLN A 44 -4.76 0.85 -6.44
C GLN A 44 -5.63 -0.42 -6.37
N THR A 45 -6.61 -0.56 -7.27
CA THR A 45 -7.51 -1.71 -7.30
C THR A 45 -6.77 -2.99 -7.65
N SER A 46 -6.00 -2.98 -8.76
CA SER A 46 -5.22 -4.15 -9.18
C SER A 46 -4.21 -4.55 -8.11
N MET A 47 -3.55 -3.57 -7.47
CA MET A 47 -2.66 -3.83 -6.34
C MET A 47 -3.39 -4.53 -5.20
N ARG A 48 -4.58 -4.06 -4.77
CA ARG A 48 -5.36 -4.72 -3.70
C ARG A 48 -5.77 -6.14 -4.06
N MET A 49 -6.22 -6.36 -5.30
CA MET A 49 -6.61 -7.68 -5.83
C MET A 49 -5.43 -8.66 -5.83
N LEU A 50 -4.22 -8.17 -6.09
CA LEU A 50 -3.02 -8.98 -6.08
C LEU A 50 -2.48 -9.22 -4.66
N THR A 51 -2.33 -8.18 -3.84
CA THR A 51 -1.53 -8.26 -2.60
C THR A 51 -2.32 -8.80 -1.41
N ARG A 52 -3.55 -8.34 -1.18
CA ARG A 52 -4.31 -8.68 0.04
C ARG A 52 -4.56 -10.19 0.17
N PRO A 53 -4.98 -10.91 -0.89
CA PRO A 53 -5.11 -12.37 -0.81
C PRO A 53 -3.79 -13.07 -0.55
N ARG A 54 -2.68 -12.56 -1.10
CA ARG A 54 -1.34 -13.13 -0.93
C ARG A 54 -0.83 -12.95 0.50
N TYR A 55 -1.09 -11.81 1.14
CA TYR A 55 -0.76 -11.63 2.57
C TYR A 55 -1.38 -12.72 3.45
N MET A 56 -2.62 -13.12 3.16
CA MET A 56 -3.32 -14.17 3.92
C MET A 56 -2.79 -15.60 3.67
N LYS A 57 -2.06 -15.80 2.57
CA LYS A 57 -1.39 -17.06 2.20
C LYS A 57 0.08 -17.11 2.65
N THR A 58 0.68 -15.96 2.96
CA THR A 58 2.07 -15.85 3.43
C THR A 58 2.15 -15.98 4.95
N ALA A 59 3.25 -16.56 5.44
CA ALA A 59 3.54 -16.66 6.87
C ALA A 59 4.09 -15.34 7.43
N LEU A 60 3.26 -14.30 7.45
CA LEU A 60 3.60 -13.01 8.07
C LEU A 60 3.38 -13.07 9.59
N PRO A 61 4.29 -12.52 10.43
CA PRO A 61 4.17 -12.58 11.89
C PRO A 61 2.82 -12.08 12.43
N GLU A 62 2.29 -11.01 11.86
CA GLU A 62 0.99 -10.42 12.21
C GLU A 62 -0.22 -11.32 11.88
N PHE A 63 -0.02 -12.35 11.05
CA PHE A 63 -1.07 -13.25 10.55
C PHE A 63 -0.81 -14.72 10.90
N MET A 64 0.02 -15.00 11.92
CA MET A 64 0.29 -16.37 12.37
C MET A 64 -0.96 -17.05 12.96
N GLN A 65 -1.89 -16.27 13.51
CA GLN A 65 -3.15 -16.75 14.09
C GLN A 65 -4.32 -16.47 13.14
N GLN A 66 -5.30 -17.39 13.09
CA GLN A 66 -6.49 -17.24 12.26
C GLN A 66 -7.28 -15.98 12.62
N ASP A 67 -7.40 -15.66 13.91
CA ASP A 67 -8.08 -14.44 14.37
C ASP A 67 -7.45 -13.16 13.81
N GLY A 68 -6.12 -13.13 13.66
CA GLY A 68 -5.40 -12.01 13.04
C GLY A 68 -5.72 -11.89 11.55
N LYS A 69 -5.81 -13.02 10.85
CA LYS A 69 -6.24 -13.06 9.44
C LYS A 69 -7.68 -12.62 9.27
N ASP A 70 -8.59 -13.13 10.10
CA ASP A 70 -10.00 -12.78 10.08
C ASP A 70 -10.21 -11.30 10.38
N ALA A 71 -9.48 -10.74 11.35
CA ALA A 71 -9.47 -9.32 11.64
C ALA A 71 -8.99 -8.49 10.43
N PHE A 72 -7.94 -8.94 9.73
CA PHE A 72 -7.47 -8.28 8.51
C PHE A 72 -8.55 -8.32 7.42
N VAL A 73 -9.07 -9.50 7.09
CA VAL A 73 -10.09 -9.70 6.05
C VAL A 73 -11.34 -8.89 6.36
N LYS A 74 -11.81 -8.86 7.61
CA LYS A 74 -12.97 -8.04 8.03
C LYS A 74 -12.74 -6.54 7.84
N ASN A 75 -11.50 -6.07 7.96
CA ASN A 75 -11.20 -4.64 7.91
C ASN A 75 -10.73 -4.13 6.54
N HIS A 76 -10.41 -5.02 5.60
CA HIS A 76 -9.84 -4.68 4.29
C HIS A 76 -10.73 -5.21 3.17
N GLN A 77 -11.51 -4.31 2.59
CA GLN A 77 -12.52 -4.61 1.58
C GLN A 77 -11.96 -5.08 0.24
N MET A 78 -12.65 -5.99 -0.42
CA MET A 78 -12.34 -6.34 -1.81
C MET A 78 -13.37 -5.69 -2.75
N PRO A 79 -12.97 -5.26 -3.96
CA PRO A 79 -13.92 -4.85 -4.99
C PRO A 79 -15.01 -5.91 -5.21
N PRO A 80 -16.26 -5.51 -5.53
CA PRO A 80 -16.71 -4.13 -5.75
C PRO A 80 -17.14 -3.39 -4.47
N TYR A 81 -16.89 -3.96 -3.29
CA TYR A 81 -17.42 -3.42 -2.04
C TYR A 81 -16.64 -2.20 -1.55
N GLU A 82 -17.38 -1.22 -1.09
CA GLU A 82 -16.83 -0.11 -0.32
C GLU A 82 -16.70 -0.47 1.16
N LYS A 83 -15.95 0.36 1.91
CA LYS A 83 -15.67 0.10 3.34
C LYS A 83 -16.95 -0.05 4.18
N ALA A 84 -18.00 0.71 3.86
CA ALA A 84 -19.27 0.67 4.60
C ALA A 84 -19.97 -0.68 4.38
N ASP A 85 -20.14 -1.09 3.13
CA ASP A 85 -20.80 -2.35 2.76
C ASP A 85 -19.99 -3.56 3.23
N TRP A 86 -18.67 -3.49 3.12
CA TRP A 86 -17.80 -4.59 3.56
C TRP A 86 -17.87 -4.85 5.06
N LYS A 87 -18.07 -3.79 5.85
CA LYS A 87 -18.15 -3.87 7.32
C LYS A 87 -19.57 -4.04 7.83
N SER A 88 -20.58 -4.09 6.96
CA SER A 88 -21.95 -4.38 7.38
C SER A 88 -22.10 -5.83 7.84
N ASP A 89 -23.20 -6.12 8.51
CA ASP A 89 -23.57 -7.47 8.92
C ASP A 89 -24.15 -8.31 7.77
N ASP A 90 -24.27 -7.74 6.56
CA ASP A 90 -24.81 -8.41 5.37
C ASP A 90 -23.83 -9.44 4.78
N LEU A 91 -22.54 -9.29 5.07
CA LEU A 91 -21.50 -10.23 4.68
C LEU A 91 -21.07 -11.05 5.89
N THR A 92 -21.11 -12.37 5.74
CA THR A 92 -20.48 -13.32 6.66
C THR A 92 -18.96 -13.33 6.48
N MET A 93 -18.21 -13.87 7.45
CA MET A 93 -16.77 -14.05 7.29
C MET A 93 -16.42 -15.03 6.17
N GLU A 94 -17.21 -16.08 5.98
CA GLU A 94 -17.04 -17.04 4.89
C GLU A 94 -17.14 -16.36 3.52
N GLN A 95 -18.15 -15.50 3.32
CA GLN A 95 -18.27 -14.73 2.08
C GLN A 95 -17.08 -13.79 1.85
N ARG A 96 -16.60 -13.11 2.90
CA ARG A 96 -15.41 -12.25 2.81
C ARG A 96 -14.17 -13.02 2.38
N TRP A 97 -13.96 -14.22 2.94
CA TRP A 97 -12.91 -15.12 2.51
C TRP A 97 -13.10 -15.58 1.06
N GLY A 98 -14.33 -15.88 0.64
CA GLY A 98 -14.67 -16.20 -0.74
C GLY A 98 -14.21 -15.13 -1.74
N PHE A 99 -14.40 -13.84 -1.43
CA PHE A 99 -13.91 -12.76 -2.28
C PHE A 99 -12.37 -12.68 -2.37
N TYR A 100 -11.66 -13.01 -1.28
CA TYR A 100 -10.20 -13.10 -1.29
C TYR A 100 -9.72 -14.26 -2.19
N GLU A 101 -10.41 -15.39 -2.14
CA GLU A 101 -10.10 -16.56 -2.98
C GLU A 101 -10.43 -16.29 -4.46
N GLU A 102 -11.57 -15.67 -4.75
CA GLU A 102 -11.93 -15.25 -6.10
C GLU A 102 -10.90 -14.26 -6.67
N ALA A 103 -10.39 -13.33 -5.87
CA ALA A 103 -9.36 -12.41 -6.33
C ALA A 103 -8.07 -13.11 -6.80
N LEU A 104 -7.72 -14.26 -6.20
CA LEU A 104 -6.57 -15.05 -6.64
C LEU A 104 -6.78 -15.64 -8.03
N THR A 105 -8.00 -16.01 -8.41
CA THR A 105 -8.29 -16.57 -9.75
C THR A 105 -8.19 -15.52 -10.85
N LYS A 106 -8.30 -14.23 -10.49
CA LYS A 106 -8.13 -13.07 -11.39
C LYS A 106 -6.69 -12.54 -11.45
N THR A 107 -5.71 -13.32 -10.98
CA THR A 107 -4.31 -12.88 -10.92
C THR A 107 -3.78 -12.43 -12.28
N GLU A 108 -3.99 -13.22 -13.34
CA GLU A 108 -3.43 -12.93 -14.67
C GLU A 108 -3.95 -11.59 -15.21
N GLU A 109 -5.26 -11.34 -15.08
CA GLU A 109 -5.91 -10.08 -15.46
C GLU A 109 -5.25 -8.87 -14.75
N HIS A 110 -5.12 -8.94 -13.43
CA HIS A 110 -4.57 -7.82 -12.66
C HIS A 110 -3.07 -7.63 -12.84
N VAL A 111 -2.31 -8.71 -13.09
CA VAL A 111 -0.88 -8.63 -13.45
C VAL A 111 -0.70 -7.94 -14.79
N GLU A 112 -1.55 -8.22 -15.78
CA GLU A 112 -1.50 -7.55 -17.08
C GLU A 112 -1.74 -6.05 -16.94
N VAL A 113 -2.76 -5.66 -16.17
CA VAL A 113 -3.06 -4.25 -15.89
C VAL A 113 -1.88 -3.56 -15.20
N LEU A 114 -1.33 -4.16 -14.14
CA LEU A 114 -0.23 -3.57 -13.40
C LEU A 114 1.05 -3.48 -14.25
N SER A 115 1.35 -4.50 -15.05
CA SER A 115 2.50 -4.52 -15.96
C SER A 115 2.48 -3.36 -16.95
N LYS A 116 1.30 -3.07 -17.55
CA LYS A 116 1.14 -1.92 -18.45
C LYS A 116 1.33 -0.60 -17.71
N ALA A 117 0.73 -0.46 -16.54
CA ALA A 117 0.88 0.76 -15.73
C ALA A 117 2.33 1.00 -15.28
N LEU A 118 3.12 -0.05 -15.01
CA LEU A 118 4.54 0.09 -14.68
C LEU A 118 5.37 0.67 -15.83
N GLN A 119 5.04 0.34 -17.08
CA GLN A 119 5.68 0.95 -18.26
C GLN A 119 5.35 2.44 -18.37
N GLU A 120 4.13 2.84 -18.00
CA GLU A 120 3.76 4.26 -17.94
C GLU A 120 4.53 5.00 -16.85
N LEU A 121 4.73 4.36 -15.69
CA LEU A 121 5.48 4.93 -14.56
C LEU A 121 6.93 5.21 -14.92
N GLU A 122 7.57 4.34 -15.71
CA GLU A 122 8.96 4.50 -16.14
C GLU A 122 9.20 5.87 -16.79
N GLY A 123 8.26 6.32 -17.64
CA GLY A 123 8.33 7.64 -18.28
C GLY A 123 8.05 8.83 -17.35
N MET A 124 7.57 8.59 -16.13
CA MET A 124 7.28 9.61 -15.12
C MET A 124 8.43 9.79 -14.11
N ILE A 125 9.26 8.76 -13.91
CA ILE A 125 10.38 8.80 -12.96
C ILE A 125 11.50 9.69 -13.54
N TYR A 126 12.10 10.53 -12.69
CA TYR A 126 13.16 11.45 -13.12
C TYR A 126 14.45 10.72 -13.53
N CYS A 127 14.95 9.83 -12.69
CA CYS A 127 16.12 8.99 -12.98
C CYS A 127 16.12 7.70 -12.16
N GLU A 128 17.13 6.86 -12.34
CA GLU A 128 17.30 5.58 -11.62
C GLU A 128 17.30 5.75 -10.08
N ASP A 129 17.80 6.88 -9.59
CA ASP A 129 17.97 7.13 -8.15
C ASP A 129 16.78 7.88 -7.51
N TYR A 130 16.03 8.67 -8.29
CA TYR A 130 15.07 9.63 -7.76
C TYR A 130 13.77 9.67 -8.57
N CYS A 131 12.64 9.68 -7.88
CA CYS A 131 11.33 9.85 -8.50
C CYS A 131 11.14 11.27 -9.08
N SER A 132 11.59 12.28 -8.34
CA SER A 132 11.41 13.69 -8.64
C SER A 132 12.73 14.38 -8.97
N GLU A 133 12.64 15.45 -9.77
CA GLU A 133 13.77 16.35 -9.99
C GLU A 133 14.22 16.96 -8.65
N GLY A 134 15.53 17.08 -8.47
CA GLY A 134 16.10 17.64 -7.25
C GLY A 134 16.52 16.60 -6.21
N GLY A 135 16.30 15.31 -6.39
CA GLY A 135 16.86 14.25 -5.53
C GLY A 135 15.83 13.56 -4.63
N PHE A 136 16.32 12.88 -3.58
CA PHE A 136 15.46 12.15 -2.64
C PHE A 136 14.56 13.11 -1.84
N SER A 137 13.24 12.90 -1.96
CA SER A 137 12.20 13.74 -1.37
C SER A 137 11.07 12.88 -0.78
N TYR A 138 10.10 13.53 -0.14
CA TYR A 138 8.87 12.92 0.37
C TYR A 138 7.80 12.59 -0.70
N ASP A 139 8.16 12.52 -2.00
CA ASP A 139 7.23 12.15 -3.08
C ASP A 139 7.01 10.63 -3.20
#